data_AF-A0A2K6FX25-F1
#
_entry.id   AF-A0A2K6FX25-F1
#
_cell.length_a   1.000
_cell.length_b   1.000
_cell.length_c   1.000
_cell.angle_alpha   90.00
_cell.angle_beta   90.00
_cell.angle_gamma   90.00
#
_symmetry.space_group_name_H-M   'P 1'
#
loop_
_entity.id
_entity.type
_entity.pdbx_description
1 polymer ?
#
loop_
_entity_poly.entity_id
_entity_poly.type
_entity_poly.pdbx_seq_one_letter_code
_entity_poly.pdbx_strand_id
1 'polypeptide(L)'
;MALCWGIVSAGLISSDFTAVLRTLPRSEHQVVAVAARDLSRAKEFARKYDIPKAYGSYEELAKDPNVGVDDTVTVLLQYPGGVHGSFTCSITAQLSNTAFVSGTKGMAQILSPCWCPTELVVQGEHKEFPLPPVPKESNFRNTAGMCYEAKHVRECLRKGLKESPVIPLAESELLADILEEVRKTIGVTFPQDKF
;
A
#
# COMPACT_ATOMS: atom_id res chain seq x y z
N MET A 1 -20.27 -15.90 -6.69
CA MET A 1 -19.22 -15.53 -7.67
C MET A 1 -17.89 -15.72 -6.97
N ALA A 2 -16.92 -16.40 -7.58
CA ALA A 2 -15.63 -16.64 -6.94
C ALA A 2 -14.82 -15.33 -6.86
N LEU A 3 -14.09 -15.12 -5.76
CA LEU A 3 -13.14 -14.03 -5.62
C LEU A 3 -11.87 -14.35 -6.43
N CYS A 4 -11.50 -13.44 -7.33
CA CYS A 4 -10.36 -13.59 -8.22
C CYS A 4 -9.12 -12.87 -7.67
N TRP A 5 -8.12 -13.65 -7.28
CA TRP A 5 -6.88 -13.19 -6.67
C TRP A 5 -5.78 -12.93 -7.70
N GLY A 6 -5.16 -11.77 -7.59
CA GLY A 6 -3.85 -11.47 -8.18
C GLY A 6 -2.76 -11.56 -7.11
N ILE A 7 -1.72 -12.37 -7.32
CA ILE A 7 -0.62 -12.52 -6.37
C ILE A 7 0.50 -11.53 -6.70
N VAL A 8 0.75 -10.59 -5.79
CA VAL A 8 1.87 -9.65 -5.91
C VAL A 8 3.12 -10.29 -5.28
N SER A 9 4.16 -10.42 -6.09
CA SER A 9 5.46 -11.04 -5.79
C SER A 9 5.47 -12.57 -5.73
N ALA A 10 6.56 -13.16 -6.22
CA ALA A 10 6.89 -14.58 -6.11
C ALA A 10 7.77 -14.85 -4.88
N GLY A 11 7.30 -14.43 -3.70
CA GLY A 11 7.97 -14.62 -2.41
C GLY A 11 7.52 -15.87 -1.66
N LEU A 12 8.18 -16.17 -0.53
CA LEU A 12 7.84 -17.32 0.32
C LEU A 12 6.44 -17.20 0.93
N ILE A 13 6.07 -16.02 1.44
CA ILE A 13 4.72 -15.78 1.99
C ILE A 13 3.65 -15.94 0.90
N SER A 14 3.87 -15.36 -0.28
CA SER A 14 2.97 -15.51 -1.43
C SER A 14 2.79 -16.98 -1.80
N SER A 15 3.87 -17.77 -1.75
CA SER A 15 3.88 -19.20 -2.01
C SER A 15 3.01 -19.97 -1.01
N ASP A 16 3.18 -19.72 0.28
CA ASP A 16 2.39 -20.38 1.33
C ASP A 16 0.91 -20.00 1.25
N PHE A 17 0.62 -18.71 1.05
CA PHE A 17 -0.74 -18.21 0.88
C PHE A 17 -1.44 -18.85 -0.35
N THR A 18 -0.74 -18.92 -1.49
CA THR A 18 -1.26 -19.55 -2.70
C THR A 18 -1.53 -21.04 -2.50
N ALA A 19 -0.66 -21.74 -1.76
CA ALA A 19 -0.85 -23.14 -1.42
C ALA A 19 -2.10 -23.34 -0.54
N VAL A 20 -2.32 -22.47 0.46
CA VAL A 20 -3.51 -22.50 1.32
C VAL A 20 -4.78 -22.21 0.53
N LEU A 21 -4.79 -21.20 -0.36
CA LEU A 21 -5.96 -20.90 -1.20
C LEU A 21 -6.43 -22.09 -2.04
N ARG A 22 -5.50 -22.96 -2.48
CA ARG A 22 -5.85 -24.17 -3.24
C ARG A 22 -6.60 -25.23 -2.44
N THR A 23 -6.61 -25.11 -1.11
CA THR A 23 -7.41 -25.98 -0.23
C THR A 23 -8.87 -25.54 -0.13
N LEU A 24 -9.18 -24.32 -0.57
CA LEU A 24 -10.54 -23.76 -0.56
C LEU A 24 -11.30 -24.09 -1.86
N PRO A 25 -12.65 -24.07 -1.84
CA PRO A 25 -13.45 -24.35 -3.03
C PRO A 25 -13.15 -23.36 -4.18
N ARG A 26 -12.90 -23.89 -5.39
CA ARG A 26 -12.70 -23.06 -6.60
C ARG A 26 -13.94 -22.24 -6.99
N SER A 27 -15.12 -22.62 -6.49
CA SER A 27 -16.36 -21.85 -6.60
C SER A 27 -16.34 -20.54 -5.78
N GLU A 28 -15.43 -20.44 -4.82
CA GLU A 28 -15.28 -19.31 -3.89
C GLU A 28 -13.98 -18.54 -4.11
N HIS A 29 -12.87 -19.22 -4.45
CA HIS A 29 -11.57 -18.57 -4.62
C HIS A 29 -10.82 -19.08 -5.86
N GLN A 30 -10.30 -18.16 -6.66
CA GLN A 30 -9.50 -18.48 -7.85
C GLN A 30 -8.27 -17.57 -7.93
N VAL A 31 -7.09 -18.15 -8.08
CA VAL A 31 -5.87 -17.39 -8.35
C VAL A 31 -5.74 -17.26 -9.86
N VAL A 32 -5.94 -16.04 -10.38
CA VAL A 32 -6.04 -15.80 -11.83
C VAL A 32 -4.73 -15.31 -12.44
N ALA A 33 -3.89 -14.66 -11.64
CA ALA A 33 -2.63 -14.10 -12.10
C ALA A 33 -1.59 -13.94 -10.97
N VAL A 34 -0.31 -13.90 -11.33
CA VAL A 34 0.81 -13.54 -10.45
C VAL A 34 1.73 -12.54 -11.14
N ALA A 35 2.28 -11.58 -10.40
CA ALA A 35 3.34 -10.71 -10.89
C ALA A 35 4.58 -10.77 -10.01
N ALA A 36 5.74 -10.61 -10.62
CA ALA A 36 6.99 -10.30 -9.92
C ALA A 36 7.79 -9.31 -10.77
N ARG A 37 8.71 -8.57 -10.15
CA ARG A 37 9.65 -7.67 -10.87
C ARG A 37 10.57 -8.40 -11.86
N ASP A 38 10.58 -9.73 -11.81
CA ASP A 38 11.27 -10.61 -12.74
C ASP A 38 10.25 -11.59 -13.33
N LEU A 39 10.07 -11.51 -14.66
CA LEU A 39 9.09 -12.34 -15.37
C LEU A 39 9.39 -13.83 -15.26
N SER A 40 10.67 -14.23 -15.19
CA SER A 40 11.05 -15.65 -15.10
C SER A 40 10.59 -16.24 -13.76
N ARG A 41 10.76 -15.50 -12.66
CA ARG A 41 10.26 -15.86 -11.33
C ARG A 41 8.73 -15.91 -11.30
N ALA A 42 8.05 -14.95 -11.92
CA ALA A 42 6.59 -14.97 -12.01
C ALA A 42 6.09 -16.20 -12.77
N LYS A 43 6.72 -16.55 -13.90
CA LYS A 43 6.41 -17.75 -14.70
C LYS A 43 6.68 -19.04 -13.93
N GLU A 44 7.79 -19.11 -13.20
CA GLU A 44 8.09 -20.27 -12.36
C GLU A 44 7.04 -20.46 -11.26
N PHE A 45 6.67 -19.38 -10.58
CA PHE A 45 5.62 -19.39 -9.56
C PHE A 45 4.27 -19.81 -10.15
N ALA A 46 3.90 -19.25 -11.31
CA ALA A 46 2.67 -19.60 -11.99
C ALA A 46 2.60 -21.07 -12.37
N ARG A 47 3.70 -21.63 -12.92
CA ARG A 47 3.79 -23.08 -13.21
C ARG A 47 3.65 -23.92 -11.95
N LYS A 48 4.32 -23.53 -10.85
CA LYS A 48 4.26 -24.25 -9.58
C LYS A 48 2.84 -24.36 -9.04
N TYR A 49 2.04 -23.31 -9.21
CA TYR A 49 0.71 -23.21 -8.62
C TYR A 49 -0.46 -23.38 -9.60
N ASP A 50 -0.18 -23.63 -10.88
CA ASP A 50 -1.19 -23.73 -11.95
C ASP A 50 -2.00 -22.43 -12.11
N ILE A 51 -1.29 -21.30 -12.10
CA ILE A 51 -1.87 -19.96 -12.25
C ILE A 51 -1.91 -19.61 -13.75
N PRO A 52 -3.07 -19.22 -14.31
CA PRO A 52 -3.23 -19.00 -15.75
C PRO A 52 -2.31 -17.93 -16.36
N LYS A 53 -1.96 -16.88 -15.59
CA LYS A 53 -1.22 -15.72 -16.09
C LYS A 53 -0.05 -15.35 -15.17
N ALA A 54 1.04 -14.93 -15.79
CA ALA A 54 2.25 -14.46 -15.12
C ALA A 54 2.73 -13.16 -15.77
N TYR A 55 2.99 -12.15 -14.94
CA TYR A 55 3.37 -10.80 -15.36
C TYR A 55 4.77 -10.41 -14.84
N GLY A 56 5.49 -9.61 -15.62
CA GLY A 56 6.85 -9.15 -15.30
C GLY A 56 6.87 -7.85 -14.51
N SER A 57 5.70 -7.25 -14.31
CA SER A 57 5.50 -6.02 -13.55
C SER A 57 4.19 -6.08 -12.78
N TYR A 58 4.11 -5.33 -11.68
CA TYR A 58 2.88 -5.20 -10.91
C TYR A 58 1.82 -4.40 -11.68
N GLU A 59 2.25 -3.49 -12.56
CA GLU A 59 1.39 -2.70 -13.44
C GLU A 59 0.61 -3.59 -14.43
N GLU A 60 1.24 -4.59 -15.04
CA GLU A 60 0.55 -5.52 -15.94
C GLU A 60 -0.51 -6.37 -15.20
N LEU A 61 -0.23 -6.77 -13.96
CA LEU A 61 -1.20 -7.50 -13.12
C LEU A 61 -2.38 -6.61 -12.74
N ALA A 62 -2.10 -5.36 -12.38
CA ALA A 62 -3.11 -4.36 -12.05
C ALA A 62 -4.07 -4.09 -13.22
N LYS A 63 -3.59 -4.19 -14.47
CA LYS A 63 -4.40 -4.04 -15.68
C LYS A 63 -5.19 -5.30 -16.09
N ASP A 64 -5.07 -6.41 -15.37
CA ASP A 64 -5.81 -7.64 -15.70
C ASP A 64 -7.28 -7.50 -15.28
N PRO A 65 -8.24 -7.47 -16.23
CA PRO A 65 -9.65 -7.31 -15.91
C PRO A 65 -10.23 -8.49 -15.11
N ASN A 66 -9.51 -9.59 -15.00
CA ASN A 66 -9.91 -10.74 -14.20
C ASN A 66 -9.49 -10.63 -12.73
N VAL A 67 -8.65 -9.67 -12.35
CA VAL A 67 -8.25 -9.46 -10.94
C VAL A 67 -9.24 -8.50 -10.29
N GLY A 68 -9.91 -8.94 -9.21
CA GLY A 68 -10.98 -8.19 -8.55
C GLY A 68 -10.48 -7.25 -7.46
N VAL A 69 -9.81 -6.15 -7.85
CA VAL A 69 -9.35 -5.08 -6.93
C VAL A 69 -9.67 -3.70 -7.51
N ASP A 70 -9.58 -2.65 -6.69
CA ASP A 70 -9.64 -1.27 -7.17
C ASP A 70 -8.39 -0.91 -7.99
N ASP A 71 -8.59 -0.28 -9.15
CA ASP A 71 -7.51 0.18 -10.04
C ASP A 71 -7.04 1.59 -9.65
N THR A 72 -7.95 2.56 -9.76
CA THR A 72 -7.68 3.98 -9.55
C THR A 72 -8.85 4.59 -8.78
N VAL A 73 -8.54 5.25 -7.66
CA VAL A 73 -9.54 5.84 -6.77
C VAL A 73 -9.13 7.26 -6.42
N THR A 74 -10.07 8.20 -6.55
CA THR A 74 -9.95 9.56 -6.04
C THR A 74 -10.96 9.78 -4.93
N VAL A 75 -10.52 10.32 -3.80
CA VAL A 75 -11.34 10.56 -2.62
C VAL A 75 -11.30 12.03 -2.24
N LEU A 76 -12.44 12.58 -1.82
CA LEU A 76 -12.58 13.89 -1.21
C LEU A 76 -13.12 13.74 0.21
N LEU A 77 -12.41 14.26 1.20
CA LEU A 77 -12.72 14.15 2.62
C LEU A 77 -12.97 15.56 3.18
N GLN A 78 -14.15 15.80 3.73
CA GLN A 78 -14.45 17.02 4.47
C GLN A 78 -13.99 16.85 5.92
N TYR A 79 -13.17 17.78 6.42
CA TYR A 79 -12.74 17.83 7.81
C TYR A 79 -13.47 18.95 8.58
N PRO A 80 -13.54 18.86 9.92
CA PRO A 80 -14.05 19.94 10.75
C PRO A 80 -13.30 21.27 10.51
N GLY A 81 -13.97 22.39 10.75
CA GLY A 81 -13.37 23.72 10.57
C GLY A 81 -13.33 24.22 9.13
N GLY A 82 -14.09 23.59 8.22
CA GLY A 82 -14.25 24.07 6.84
C GLY A 82 -13.07 23.77 5.93
N VAL A 83 -12.18 22.84 6.31
CA VAL A 83 -11.06 22.38 5.48
C VAL A 83 -11.40 21.03 4.85
N HIS A 84 -10.85 20.74 3.68
CA HIS A 84 -11.02 19.44 3.02
C HIS A 84 -9.67 18.94 2.52
N GLY A 85 -9.57 17.63 2.33
CA GLY A 85 -8.43 16.97 1.71
C GLY A 85 -8.88 16.10 0.56
N SER A 86 -8.01 15.89 -0.42
CA SER A 86 -8.24 14.93 -1.49
C SER A 86 -6.99 14.12 -1.76
N PHE A 87 -7.16 12.87 -2.17
CA PHE A 87 -6.06 12.06 -2.67
C PHE A 87 -6.50 11.21 -3.86
N THR A 88 -5.54 10.85 -4.70
CA THR A 88 -5.72 9.86 -5.77
C THR A 88 -4.65 8.79 -5.60
N CYS A 89 -5.07 7.52 -5.61
CA CYS A 89 -4.17 6.37 -5.69
C CYS A 89 -4.47 5.59 -6.97
N SER A 90 -3.44 4.94 -7.51
CA SER A 90 -3.58 4.06 -8.66
C SER A 90 -2.52 2.97 -8.64
N ILE A 91 -2.91 1.75 -9.03
CA ILE A 91 -1.98 0.64 -9.28
C ILE A 91 -1.56 0.53 -10.75
N THR A 92 -2.17 1.31 -11.65
CA THR A 92 -1.89 1.29 -13.11
C THR A 92 -1.31 2.59 -13.65
N ALA A 93 -1.68 3.74 -13.07
CA ALA A 93 -1.30 5.06 -13.54
C ALA A 93 -0.22 5.68 -12.63
N GLN A 94 0.90 6.10 -13.25
CA GLN A 94 1.93 6.87 -12.56
C GLN A 94 1.42 8.27 -12.23
N LEU A 95 1.45 8.64 -10.94
CA LEU A 95 1.04 9.96 -10.44
C LEU A 95 2.27 10.79 -10.05
N SER A 96 2.05 12.04 -9.60
CA SER A 96 3.13 12.90 -9.10
C SER A 96 3.85 12.30 -7.88
N ASN A 97 3.13 11.48 -7.11
CA ASN A 97 3.64 10.83 -5.90
C ASN A 97 4.16 11.84 -4.86
N THR A 98 3.50 13.00 -4.77
CA THR A 98 3.76 14.08 -3.81
C THR A 98 2.59 14.23 -2.82
N ALA A 99 2.81 14.89 -1.69
CA ALA A 99 1.75 15.28 -0.75
C ALA A 99 1.96 16.74 -0.33
N PHE A 100 0.90 17.52 -0.17
CA PHE A 100 1.02 18.92 0.24
C PHE A 100 -0.16 19.36 1.11
N VAL A 101 0.07 20.42 1.87
CA VAL A 101 -0.95 21.14 2.64
C VAL A 101 -0.78 22.63 2.40
N SER A 102 -1.90 23.31 2.18
CA SER A 102 -1.94 24.74 1.87
C SER A 102 -2.85 25.46 2.85
N GLY A 103 -2.42 26.65 3.29
CA GLY A 103 -3.20 27.54 4.12
C GLY A 103 -2.99 29.00 3.72
N THR A 104 -3.57 29.92 4.49
CA THR A 104 -3.54 31.37 4.21
C THR A 104 -2.13 31.97 4.19
N LYS A 105 -1.13 31.27 4.75
CA LYS A 105 0.27 31.70 4.82
C LYS A 105 1.20 30.96 3.85
N GLY A 106 0.66 30.15 2.94
CA GLY A 106 1.44 29.40 1.96
C GLY A 106 1.27 27.89 2.07
N MET A 107 2.22 27.17 1.48
CA MET A 107 2.16 25.72 1.27
C MET A 107 3.40 25.03 1.83
N ALA A 108 3.18 23.84 2.39
CA ALA A 108 4.22 22.86 2.67
C ALA A 108 3.99 21.62 1.80
N GLN A 109 5.05 21.11 1.18
CA GLN A 109 4.99 20.00 0.24
C GLN A 109 6.08 18.98 0.53
N ILE A 110 5.67 17.73 0.66
CA ILE A 110 6.53 16.55 0.62
C ILE A 110 6.72 16.15 -0.85
N LEU A 111 7.98 16.06 -1.29
CA LEU A 111 8.32 15.65 -2.65
C LEU A 111 8.26 14.13 -2.82
N SER A 112 8.34 13.67 -4.07
CA SER A 112 8.31 12.24 -4.39
C SER A 112 9.59 11.53 -3.95
N PRO A 113 9.52 10.40 -3.22
CA PRO A 113 8.33 9.60 -2.92
C PRO A 113 7.65 10.02 -1.61
N CYS A 114 6.38 10.44 -1.65
CA CYS A 114 5.70 10.96 -0.46
C CYS A 114 5.49 9.95 0.67
N TRP A 115 5.50 8.64 0.39
CA TRP A 115 5.35 7.56 1.39
C TRP A 115 6.65 7.19 2.11
N CYS A 116 7.80 7.65 1.62
CA CYS A 116 9.10 7.50 2.29
C CYS A 116 10.03 8.69 2.00
N PRO A 117 9.60 9.90 2.37
CA PRO A 117 10.19 11.14 1.86
C PRO A 117 11.51 11.49 2.53
N THR A 118 12.36 12.18 1.77
CA THR A 118 13.62 12.78 2.24
C THR A 118 13.67 14.28 2.00
N GLU A 119 12.65 14.86 1.35
CA GLU A 119 12.66 16.24 0.87
C GLU A 119 11.34 16.92 1.24
N LEU A 120 11.44 18.12 1.83
CA LEU A 120 10.33 18.97 2.23
C LEU A 120 10.56 20.38 1.66
N VAL A 121 9.53 20.94 1.02
CA VAL A 121 9.51 22.33 0.56
C VAL A 121 8.48 23.11 1.35
N VAL A 122 8.88 24.20 2.00
CA VAL A 122 7.96 25.10 2.74
C VAL A 122 8.12 26.51 2.19
N GLN A 123 7.06 27.06 1.61
CA GLN A 123 7.09 28.40 0.99
C GLN A 123 8.25 28.60 -0.02
N GLY A 124 8.62 27.54 -0.74
CA GLY A 124 9.73 27.53 -1.70
C GLY A 124 11.10 27.24 -1.08
N GLU A 125 11.24 27.22 0.24
CA GLU A 125 12.47 26.79 0.90
C GLU A 125 12.57 25.27 0.92
N HIS A 126 13.63 24.73 0.31
CA HIS A 126 13.86 23.31 0.22
C HIS A 126 14.75 22.81 1.39
N LYS A 127 14.33 21.70 2.02
CA LYS A 127 15.09 21.03 3.07
C LYS A 127 15.14 19.52 2.83
N GLU A 128 16.35 18.97 2.87
CA GLU A 128 16.63 17.54 2.74
C GLU A 128 16.90 16.90 4.11
N PHE A 129 16.49 15.64 4.25
CA PHE A 129 16.63 14.78 5.41
C PHE A 129 17.19 13.43 4.94
N PRO A 130 18.53 13.28 4.92
CA PRO A 130 19.17 12.09 4.36
C PRO A 130 18.87 10.83 5.20
N LEU A 131 18.73 9.71 4.51
CA LEU A 131 18.51 8.39 5.12
C LEU A 131 19.79 7.86 5.78
N PRO A 132 19.66 7.00 6.80
CA PRO A 132 20.81 6.29 7.33
C PRO A 132 21.38 5.31 6.29
N PRO A 133 22.69 5.02 6.35
CA PRO A 133 23.30 4.06 5.45
C PRO A 133 22.79 2.63 5.74
N VAL A 134 22.60 1.83 4.69
CA VAL A 134 22.27 0.40 4.81
C VAL A 134 23.34 -0.46 4.12
N PRO A 135 23.77 -1.61 4.71
CA PRO A 135 24.89 -2.39 4.17
C PRO A 135 24.58 -3.21 2.92
N LYS A 136 23.30 -3.36 2.56
CA LYS A 136 22.83 -4.25 1.49
C LYS A 136 21.71 -3.63 0.68
N GLU A 137 21.58 -4.09 -0.56
CA GLU A 137 20.44 -3.80 -1.42
C GLU A 137 19.14 -4.20 -0.71
N SER A 138 18.16 -3.30 -0.78
CA SER A 138 16.86 -3.45 -0.12
C SER A 138 15.78 -3.75 -1.14
N ASN A 139 14.75 -4.50 -0.72
CA ASN A 139 13.65 -4.86 -1.61
C ASN A 139 12.82 -3.66 -2.06
N PHE A 140 12.68 -2.63 -1.21
CA PHE A 140 11.82 -1.47 -1.44
C PHE A 140 12.60 -0.15 -1.36
N ARG A 141 12.08 0.87 -2.06
CA ARG A 141 12.66 2.22 -2.08
C ARG A 141 12.74 2.77 -0.65
N ASN A 142 13.88 3.38 -0.30
CA ASN A 142 14.12 4.04 0.98
C ASN A 142 13.85 3.16 2.22
N THR A 143 14.03 1.83 2.12
CA THR A 143 13.84 0.87 3.24
C THR A 143 14.61 1.26 4.52
N ALA A 144 15.74 1.95 4.39
CA ALA A 144 16.52 2.49 5.51
C ALA A 144 15.68 3.36 6.48
N GLY A 145 14.60 3.97 5.99
CA GLY A 145 13.65 4.75 6.81
C GLY A 145 12.90 3.94 7.86
N MET A 146 12.78 2.62 7.73
CA MET A 146 12.17 1.76 8.76
C MET A 146 12.91 1.82 10.11
N CYS A 147 14.15 2.33 10.14
CA CYS A 147 14.86 2.54 11.39
C CYS A 147 14.14 3.55 12.32
N TYR A 148 13.37 4.49 11.77
CA TYR A 148 12.69 5.53 12.54
C TYR A 148 11.52 4.95 13.35
N GLU A 149 10.66 4.15 12.71
CA GLU A 149 9.56 3.44 13.40
C GLU A 149 10.09 2.41 14.41
N ALA A 150 11.17 1.69 14.09
CA ALA A 150 11.78 0.74 15.01
C ALA A 150 12.30 1.43 16.29
N LYS A 151 12.94 2.60 16.15
CA LYS A 151 13.38 3.42 17.29
C LYS A 151 12.20 3.92 18.10
N HIS A 152 11.14 4.41 17.45
CA HIS A 152 9.95 4.94 18.11
C HIS A 152 9.23 3.88 18.95
N VAL A 153 9.05 2.66 18.42
CA VAL A 153 8.47 1.53 19.17
C VAL A 153 9.30 1.23 20.42
N ARG A 154 10.64 1.16 20.28
CA ARG A 154 11.53 0.96 21.44
C ARG A 154 11.37 2.06 22.49
N GLU A 155 11.23 3.32 22.08
CA GLU A 155 11.03 4.45 22.98
C GLU A 155 9.69 4.38 23.72
N CYS A 156 8.60 4.04 23.02
CA CYS A 156 7.29 3.84 23.61
C CYS A 156 7.31 2.73 24.67
N LEU A 157 7.88 1.58 24.32
CA LEU A 157 8.01 0.44 25.25
C LEU A 157 8.85 0.80 26.49
N ARG A 158 9.96 1.54 26.31
CA ARG A 158 10.80 2.00 27.44
C ARG A 158 10.08 2.96 28.37
N LYS A 159 9.12 3.73 27.85
CA LYS A 159 8.25 4.62 28.64
C LYS A 159 7.03 3.90 29.23
N GLY A 160 6.89 2.59 29.01
CA GLY A 160 5.75 1.80 29.50
C GLY A 160 4.44 2.07 28.76
N LEU A 161 4.49 2.76 27.62
CA LEU A 161 3.30 3.05 26.81
C LEU A 161 2.76 1.76 26.17
N LYS A 162 1.44 1.71 25.98
CA LYS A 162 0.74 0.59 25.34
C LYS A 162 0.37 0.86 23.89
N GLU A 163 0.56 2.10 23.44
CA GLU A 163 0.35 2.54 22.07
C GLU A 163 1.30 3.70 21.74
N SER A 164 1.39 4.01 20.45
CA SER A 164 2.17 5.14 19.97
C SER A 164 1.36 6.42 20.11
N PRO A 165 1.92 7.51 20.68
CA PRO A 165 1.25 8.81 20.66
C PRO A 165 1.27 9.48 19.28
N VAL A 166 2.05 8.95 18.32
CA VAL A 166 2.16 9.47 16.95
C VAL A 166 1.14 8.80 16.00
N ILE A 167 0.73 7.59 16.33
CA ILE A 167 -0.34 6.85 15.63
C ILE A 167 -1.12 6.06 16.69
N PRO A 168 -2.02 6.72 17.44
CA PRO A 168 -2.83 6.07 18.46
C PRO A 168 -3.72 4.97 17.86
N LEU A 169 -4.19 4.04 18.70
CA LEU A 169 -5.06 2.96 18.24
C LEU A 169 -6.36 3.51 17.64
N ALA A 170 -6.94 4.53 18.25
CA ALA A 170 -8.15 5.19 17.74
C ALA A 170 -7.95 5.84 16.36
N GLU A 171 -6.75 6.35 16.06
CA GLU A 171 -6.45 6.88 14.73
C GLU A 171 -6.29 5.73 13.72
N SER A 172 -5.76 4.58 14.13
CA SER A 172 -5.70 3.39 13.29
C SER A 172 -7.10 2.85 12.94
N GLU A 173 -8.04 2.88 13.90
CA GLU A 173 -9.46 2.55 13.69
C GLU A 173 -10.11 3.52 12.69
N LEU A 174 -9.93 4.83 12.88
CA LEU A 174 -10.47 5.84 11.97
C LEU A 174 -9.94 5.69 10.54
N LEU A 175 -8.64 5.40 10.37
CA LEU A 175 -8.06 5.15 9.04
C LEU A 175 -8.65 3.90 8.39
N ALA A 176 -8.92 2.84 9.18
CA ALA A 176 -9.58 1.63 8.69
C ALA A 176 -11.04 1.91 8.28
N ASP A 177 -11.79 2.68 9.07
CA ASP A 177 -13.16 3.08 8.77
C ASP A 177 -13.25 3.86 7.46
N ILE A 178 -12.38 4.87 7.27
CA ILE A 178 -12.32 5.66 6.04
C ILE A 178 -12.00 4.77 4.84
N LEU A 179 -11.01 3.88 4.96
CA LEU A 179 -10.60 3.01 3.86
C LEU A 179 -11.72 2.02 3.48
N GLU A 180 -12.45 1.52 4.48
CA GLU A 180 -13.62 0.65 4.30
C GLU A 180 -14.79 1.38 3.63
N GLU A 181 -15.12 2.59 4.07
CA GLU A 181 -16.19 3.39 3.48
C GLU A 181 -15.89 3.72 2.01
N VAL A 182 -14.65 4.13 1.71
CA VAL A 182 -14.21 4.45 0.34
C VAL A 182 -14.37 3.24 -0.57
N ARG A 183 -13.81 2.08 -0.20
CA ARG A 183 -13.87 0.87 -1.05
C ARG A 183 -15.30 0.36 -1.22
N LYS A 184 -16.13 0.42 -0.17
CA LYS A 184 -17.55 0.00 -0.24
C LYS A 184 -18.35 0.91 -1.15
N THR A 185 -18.07 2.22 -1.14
CA THR A 185 -18.73 3.20 -2.03
C THR A 185 -18.52 2.88 -3.51
N ILE A 186 -17.36 2.33 -3.88
CA ILE A 186 -17.06 1.89 -5.25
C ILE A 186 -17.37 0.40 -5.51
N GLY A 187 -18.06 -0.28 -4.58
CA GLY A 187 -18.49 -1.67 -4.73
C GLY A 187 -17.42 -2.74 -4.48
N VAL A 188 -16.24 -2.36 -3.96
CA VAL A 188 -15.18 -3.30 -3.60
C VAL A 188 -15.43 -3.86 -2.20
N THR A 189 -15.76 -5.15 -2.15
CA THR A 189 -16.12 -5.86 -0.90
C THR A 189 -15.23 -7.08 -0.69
N PHE A 190 -15.01 -7.44 0.57
CA PHE A 190 -14.25 -8.61 0.96
C PHE A 190 -15.11 -9.56 1.81
N PRO A 191 -14.81 -10.88 1.83
CA PRO A 191 -15.51 -11.83 2.70
C PRO A 191 -15.53 -11.40 4.18
N GLN A 192 -14.48 -10.72 4.63
CA GLN A 192 -14.30 -10.20 6.00
C GLN A 192 -15.31 -9.11 6.39
N ASP A 193 -16.03 -8.52 5.44
CA ASP A 193 -17.04 -7.48 5.70
C ASP A 193 -18.35 -8.03 6.32
N LYS A 194 -18.49 -9.36 6.39
CA LYS A 194 -19.73 -10.06 6.76
C LYS A 194 -19.77 -10.55 8.22
N PHE A 195 -18.80 -10.14 9.04
CA PHE A 195 -18.68 -10.57 10.45
C PHE A 195 -19.21 -9.50 11.42
#